data_AF-A0A239LXB4-F1
#
_entry.id   AF-A0A239LXB4-F1
#
_cell.length_a   1.000
_cell.length_b   1.000
_cell.length_c   1.000
_cell.angle_alpha   90.00
_cell.angle_beta   90.00
_cell.angle_gamma   90.00
#
_symmetry.space_group_name_H-M   'P 1'
#
loop_
_entity.id
_entity.type
_entity.pdbx_description
1 polymer ?
#
loop_
_entity_poly.entity_id
_entity_poly.type
_entity_poly.pdbx_seq_one_letter_code
_entity_poly.pdbx_strand_id
1 'polypeptide(L)'
;MRSAPVTPGEDPSARRSFWRRAGCGCLVVALLPVIGLFLLFMVPIWVNDAKLNALIDRFESYPQPPKTYGTESGAEGSIALRGNGNHCDYRVRLTLSTELSVDELTDYYDRADIAGVDAGQPSVTVWTQPSELGASGIRMVIVELNDGTDAGLDIRCH
;
A
#
# COMPACT_ATOMS: atom_id res chain seq x y z
N MET A 1 28.49 74.63 41.56
CA MET A 1 28.92 73.21 41.64
C MET A 1 27.70 72.34 41.34
N ARG A 2 27.43 72.12 40.05
CA ARG A 2 27.58 70.85 39.29
C ARG A 2 26.71 69.71 39.82
N SER A 3 25.51 69.62 39.23
CA SER A 3 24.56 68.52 39.30
C SER A 3 25.19 67.24 38.75
N ALA A 4 25.01 66.12 39.45
CA ALA A 4 25.42 64.80 38.99
C ALA A 4 24.50 64.30 37.86
N PRO A 5 25.02 63.55 36.86
CA PRO A 5 24.18 62.99 35.81
C PRO A 5 23.44 61.75 36.33
N VAL A 6 22.12 61.72 36.10
CA VAL A 6 21.28 60.54 36.31
C VAL A 6 21.57 59.57 35.16
N THR A 7 22.14 58.40 35.48
CA THR A 7 22.23 57.28 34.53
C THR A 7 20.83 56.74 34.23
N PRO A 8 20.46 56.53 32.95
CA PRO A 8 19.21 55.85 32.63
C PRO A 8 19.33 54.40 33.11
N GLY A 9 18.42 53.98 33.98
CA GLY A 9 18.28 52.58 34.35
C GLY A 9 18.02 51.75 33.11
N GLU A 10 18.88 50.78 32.86
CA GLU A 10 18.64 49.72 31.88
C GLU A 10 17.31 49.04 32.21
N ASP A 11 16.37 49.17 31.28
CA ASP A 11 15.05 48.55 31.36
C ASP A 11 15.21 47.00 31.28
N PRO A 12 14.89 46.25 32.35
CA PRO A 12 15.07 44.79 32.38
C PRO A 12 14.06 44.06 31.46
N SER A 13 13.11 44.77 30.85
CA SER A 13 12.12 44.21 29.95
C SER A 13 12.69 43.78 28.58
N ALA A 14 13.83 44.36 28.16
CA ALA A 14 14.42 44.07 26.84
C ALA A 14 15.11 42.69 26.76
N ARG A 15 15.50 42.07 27.88
CA ARG A 15 16.17 40.75 27.88
C ARG A 15 15.22 39.55 27.84
N ARG A 16 13.91 39.76 28.05
CA ARG A 16 12.93 38.66 28.12
C ARG A 16 12.29 38.28 26.79
N SER A 17 12.46 39.07 25.73
CA SER A 17 11.83 38.81 24.42
C SER A 17 12.66 37.94 23.47
N PHE A 18 13.99 37.85 23.66
CA PHE A 18 14.86 37.09 22.76
C PHE A 18 14.73 35.56 22.94
N TRP A 19 14.46 35.10 24.17
CA TRP A 19 14.37 33.67 24.49
C TRP A 19 13.05 33.00 24.07
N ARG A 20 12.03 33.76 23.65
CA ARG A 20 10.75 33.18 23.19
C ARG A 20 10.73 32.78 21.71
N ARG A 21 11.77 33.10 20.92
CA ARG A 21 11.88 32.69 19.50
C ARG A 21 12.92 31.60 19.22
N ALA A 22 13.86 31.35 20.12
CA ALA A 22 14.95 30.38 19.91
C ALA A 22 14.57 28.92 20.25
N GLY A 23 13.50 28.68 21.00
CA GLY A 23 13.12 27.33 21.45
C GLY A 23 12.49 26.43 20.37
N CYS A 24 11.98 27.02 19.27
CA CYS A 24 11.29 26.24 18.24
C CYS A 24 12.25 25.65 17.19
N GLY A 25 13.37 26.34 16.90
CA GLY A 25 14.32 25.92 15.86
C GLY A 25 15.18 24.71 16.24
N CYS A 26 15.57 24.59 17.51
CA CYS A 26 16.45 23.49 17.97
C CYS A 26 15.74 22.12 17.95
N LEU A 27 14.44 22.10 18.26
CA LEU A 27 13.61 20.91 18.20
C LEU A 27 13.40 20.45 16.76
N VAL A 28 13.17 21.37 15.82
CA VAL A 28 13.04 21.05 14.39
C VAL A 28 14.32 20.40 13.86
N VAL A 29 15.49 20.98 14.15
CA VAL A 29 16.78 20.42 13.69
C VAL A 29 17.04 19.02 14.28
N ALA A 30 16.66 18.77 15.53
CA ALA A 30 16.78 17.45 16.16
C ALA A 30 15.78 16.43 15.62
N LEU A 31 14.58 16.86 15.19
CA LEU A 31 13.54 15.99 14.65
C LEU A 31 13.74 15.63 13.18
N LEU A 32 14.40 16.49 12.39
CA LEU A 32 14.68 16.22 10.98
C LEU A 32 15.32 14.84 10.70
N PRO A 33 16.39 14.40 11.39
CA PRO A 33 16.96 13.08 11.15
C PRO A 33 15.99 11.94 11.50
N VAL A 34 15.17 12.11 12.54
CA VAL A 34 14.15 11.11 12.94
C VAL A 34 13.06 11.00 11.88
N ILE A 35 12.56 12.13 11.38
CA ILE A 35 11.58 12.18 10.29
C ILE A 35 12.17 11.60 9.02
N GLY A 36 13.41 11.94 8.69
CA GLY A 36 14.12 11.40 7.52
C GLY A 36 14.25 9.88 7.58
N LEU A 37 14.63 9.33 8.73
CA LEU A 37 14.70 7.89 8.94
C LEU A 37 13.33 7.22 8.84
N PHE A 38 12.29 7.82 9.42
CA PHE A 38 10.93 7.32 9.31
C PHE A 38 10.47 7.26 7.84
N LEU A 39 10.66 8.34 7.09
CA LEU A 39 10.27 8.41 5.67
C LEU A 39 11.06 7.42 4.82
N LEU A 40 12.33 7.15 5.14
CA LEU A 40 13.15 6.18 4.42
C LEU A 40 12.55 4.77 4.41
N PHE A 41 11.84 4.37 5.46
CA PHE A 41 11.14 3.08 5.53
C PHE A 41 9.68 3.16 5.07
N MET A 42 8.99 4.25 5.39
CA MET A 42 7.56 4.36 5.10
C MET A 42 7.25 4.64 3.63
N VAL A 43 8.10 5.41 2.94
CA VAL A 43 7.89 5.72 1.51
C VAL A 43 7.90 4.45 0.66
N PRO A 44 8.87 3.52 0.78
CA PRO A 44 8.83 2.24 0.07
C PRO A 44 7.56 1.42 0.34
N ILE A 45 7.12 1.34 1.60
CA ILE A 45 5.89 0.64 2.00
C ILE A 45 4.68 1.26 1.29
N TRP A 46 4.53 2.58 1.33
CA TRP A 46 3.41 3.28 0.67
C TRP A 46 3.41 3.11 -0.84
N VAL A 47 4.59 3.10 -1.47
CA VAL A 47 4.71 2.87 -2.92
C VAL A 47 4.22 1.47 -3.29
N ASN A 48 4.62 0.44 -2.54
CA ASN A 48 4.17 -0.92 -2.80
C ASN A 48 2.68 -1.11 -2.47
N ASP A 49 2.16 -0.47 -1.42
CA ASP A 49 0.73 -0.50 -1.12
C ASP A 49 -0.09 0.17 -2.24
N ALA A 50 0.39 1.30 -2.78
CA ALA A 50 -0.24 1.96 -3.92
C ALA A 50 -0.21 1.07 -5.18
N LYS A 51 0.89 0.37 -5.43
CA LYS A 51 1.01 -0.62 -6.52
C LYS A 51 0.00 -1.77 -6.36
N LEU A 52 -0.13 -2.32 -5.15
CA LEU A 52 -1.11 -3.36 -4.84
C LEU A 52 -2.54 -2.86 -5.07
N ASN A 53 -2.88 -1.68 -4.56
CA ASN A 53 -4.21 -1.10 -4.74
C ASN A 53 -4.52 -0.87 -6.21
N ALA A 54 -3.55 -0.39 -6.99
CA ALA A 54 -3.75 -0.22 -8.43
C ALA A 54 -3.98 -1.57 -9.16
N LEU A 55 -3.34 -2.66 -8.71
CA LEU A 55 -3.59 -4.01 -9.25
C LEU A 55 -5.00 -4.51 -8.87
N ILE A 56 -5.44 -4.28 -7.63
CA ILE A 56 -6.80 -4.57 -7.17
C ILE A 56 -7.82 -3.82 -8.04
N ASP A 57 -7.65 -2.50 -8.20
CA ASP A 57 -8.55 -1.66 -8.98
C ASP A 57 -8.67 -2.16 -10.43
N ARG A 58 -7.55 -2.56 -11.06
CA ARG A 58 -7.55 -3.14 -12.41
C ARG A 58 -8.28 -4.47 -12.47
N PHE A 59 -8.11 -5.32 -11.46
CA PHE A 59 -8.77 -6.62 -11.43
C PHE A 59 -10.28 -6.49 -11.23
N GLU A 60 -10.70 -5.62 -10.31
CA GLU A 60 -12.13 -5.39 -10.02
C GLU A 60 -12.86 -4.64 -11.14
N SER A 61 -12.16 -3.74 -11.85
CA SER A 61 -12.72 -3.01 -13.00
C SER A 61 -12.76 -3.84 -14.28
N TYR A 62 -12.04 -4.96 -14.35
CA TYR A 62 -12.12 -5.86 -15.49
C TYR A 62 -13.52 -6.50 -15.56
N PRO A 63 -14.11 -6.67 -16.76
CA PRO A 63 -15.42 -7.30 -16.89
C PRO A 63 -15.49 -8.64 -16.16
N GLN A 64 -16.60 -8.90 -15.49
CA GLN A 64 -16.80 -10.21 -14.86
C GLN A 64 -17.04 -11.28 -15.94
N PRO A 65 -16.60 -12.53 -15.71
CA PRO A 65 -16.93 -13.65 -16.57
C PRO A 65 -18.45 -13.80 -16.72
N PRO A 66 -18.96 -14.33 -17.84
CA PRO A 66 -20.39 -14.62 -17.97
C PRO A 66 -20.83 -15.64 -16.90
N LYS A 67 -22.09 -15.57 -16.47
CA LYS A 67 -22.65 -16.48 -15.45
C LYS A 67 -21.90 -16.42 -14.10
N THR A 68 -21.41 -15.25 -13.74
CA THR A 68 -20.97 -14.93 -12.38
C THR A 68 -22.05 -14.15 -11.65
N TYR A 69 -22.21 -14.43 -10.37
CA TYR A 69 -23.29 -13.91 -9.55
C TYR A 69 -22.69 -13.23 -8.32
N GLY A 70 -22.31 -11.96 -8.48
CA GLY A 70 -21.83 -11.12 -7.37
C GLY A 70 -20.46 -11.51 -6.82
N THR A 71 -19.81 -10.51 -6.24
CA THR A 71 -18.54 -10.60 -5.51
C THR A 71 -18.80 -9.98 -4.13
N GLU A 72 -19.29 -10.77 -3.18
CA GLU A 72 -19.80 -10.22 -1.91
C GLU A 72 -18.75 -9.50 -1.07
N SER A 73 -17.46 -9.75 -1.30
CA SER A 73 -16.35 -9.23 -0.49
C SER A 73 -15.32 -8.35 -1.23
N GLY A 74 -15.50 -8.11 -2.53
CA GLY A 74 -14.46 -7.48 -3.36
C GLY A 74 -13.20 -8.35 -3.47
N ALA A 75 -12.13 -7.79 -4.04
CA ALA A 75 -10.83 -8.42 -4.15
C ALA A 75 -9.95 -8.14 -2.92
N GLU A 76 -9.28 -9.18 -2.44
CA GLU A 76 -8.38 -9.12 -1.29
C GLU A 76 -6.92 -9.11 -1.77
N GLY A 77 -6.19 -8.06 -1.41
CA GLY A 77 -4.77 -7.92 -1.73
C GLY A 77 -3.84 -8.25 -0.56
N SER A 78 -2.65 -8.77 -0.88
CA SER A 78 -1.58 -8.95 0.10
C SER A 78 -0.21 -8.80 -0.57
N ILE A 79 0.71 -8.09 0.10
CA ILE A 79 2.14 -8.07 -0.22
C ILE A 79 2.86 -8.94 0.79
N ALA A 80 3.67 -9.89 0.33
CA ALA A 80 4.53 -10.69 1.20
C ALA A 80 5.72 -11.24 0.41
N LEU A 81 6.83 -11.51 1.09
CA LEU A 81 7.86 -12.38 0.54
C LEU A 81 7.36 -13.83 0.51
N ARG A 82 7.24 -14.42 -0.67
CA ARG A 82 6.98 -15.86 -0.86
C ARG A 82 8.20 -16.55 -1.43
N GLY A 83 8.62 -17.59 -0.72
CA GLY A 83 9.82 -18.34 -1.06
C GLY A 83 11.06 -17.73 -0.43
N ASN A 84 12.21 -17.99 -1.03
CA ASN A 84 13.50 -17.50 -0.57
C ASN A 84 14.07 -16.59 -1.65
N GLY A 85 14.16 -15.29 -1.40
CA GLY A 85 14.53 -14.31 -2.42
C GLY A 85 14.56 -12.87 -1.92
N ASN A 86 14.80 -11.95 -2.85
CA ASN A 86 14.86 -10.51 -2.63
C ASN A 86 13.87 -9.83 -3.58
N HIS A 87 12.59 -10.11 -3.37
CA HIS A 87 11.50 -9.69 -4.25
C HIS A 87 10.22 -9.44 -3.45
N CYS A 88 9.37 -8.55 -3.94
CA CYS A 88 8.03 -8.31 -3.41
C CYS A 88 7.01 -9.12 -4.21
N ASP A 89 6.31 -10.07 -3.58
CA ASP A 89 5.19 -10.75 -4.22
C ASP A 89 3.87 -10.05 -3.90
N TYR A 90 3.15 -9.70 -4.95
CA TYR A 90 1.80 -9.15 -4.92
C TYR A 90 0.83 -10.27 -5.21
N ARG A 91 -0.15 -10.44 -4.33
CA ARG A 91 -1.27 -11.34 -4.55
C ARG A 91 -2.57 -10.59 -4.43
N VAL A 92 -3.45 -10.78 -5.39
CA VAL A 92 -4.84 -10.35 -5.32
C VAL A 92 -5.75 -11.55 -5.51
N ARG A 93 -6.73 -11.73 -4.63
CA ARG A 93 -7.72 -12.81 -4.67
C ARG A 93 -9.11 -12.25 -4.87
N LEU A 94 -9.85 -12.81 -5.80
CA LEU A 94 -11.28 -12.53 -5.97
C LEU A 94 -12.06 -13.83 -5.83
N THR A 95 -13.06 -13.81 -4.96
CA THR A 95 -13.97 -14.94 -4.80
C THR A 95 -15.22 -14.70 -5.65
N LEU A 96 -15.49 -15.62 -6.57
CA LEU A 96 -16.59 -15.59 -7.51
C LEU A 96 -17.59 -16.70 -7.18
N SER A 97 -18.87 -16.36 -7.22
CA SER A 97 -19.95 -17.34 -7.32
C SER A 97 -20.32 -17.51 -8.79
N THR A 98 -20.23 -18.73 -9.34
CA THR A 98 -20.36 -18.93 -10.79
C THR A 98 -20.84 -20.33 -11.17
N GLU A 99 -21.45 -20.45 -12.34
CA GLU A 99 -21.75 -21.73 -12.98
C GLU A 99 -20.57 -22.28 -13.80
N LEU A 100 -19.58 -21.44 -14.11
CA LEU A 100 -18.43 -21.82 -14.94
C LEU A 100 -17.55 -22.85 -14.23
N SER A 101 -16.92 -23.69 -15.04
CA SER A 101 -15.84 -24.58 -14.60
C SER A 101 -14.54 -23.81 -14.37
N VAL A 102 -13.59 -24.45 -13.68
CA VAL A 102 -12.23 -23.89 -13.49
C VAL A 102 -11.55 -23.65 -14.83
N ASP A 103 -11.71 -24.56 -15.80
CA ASP A 103 -11.08 -24.45 -17.12
C ASP A 103 -11.65 -23.26 -17.91
N GLU A 104 -12.98 -23.08 -17.92
CA GLU A 104 -13.62 -21.94 -18.58
C GLU A 104 -13.20 -20.59 -17.98
N LEU A 105 -13.02 -20.53 -16.66
CA LEU A 105 -12.53 -19.34 -15.97
C LEU A 105 -11.04 -19.11 -16.24
N THR A 106 -10.24 -20.17 -16.30
CA THR A 106 -8.82 -20.08 -16.66
C THR A 106 -8.68 -19.53 -18.07
N ASP A 107 -9.39 -20.09 -19.04
CA ASP A 107 -9.43 -19.60 -20.43
C ASP A 107 -9.92 -18.15 -20.55
N TYR A 108 -10.83 -17.74 -19.66
CA TYR A 108 -11.32 -16.37 -19.61
C TYR A 108 -10.22 -15.40 -19.18
N TYR A 109 -9.54 -15.70 -18.06
CA TYR A 109 -8.51 -14.83 -17.50
C TYR A 109 -7.16 -14.91 -18.23
N ASP A 110 -6.84 -16.02 -18.90
CA ASP A 110 -5.67 -16.11 -19.77
C ASP A 110 -5.75 -15.15 -20.95
N ARG A 111 -6.97 -14.88 -21.43
CA ARG A 111 -7.23 -13.89 -22.49
C ARG A 111 -7.45 -12.48 -21.95
N ALA A 112 -7.52 -12.31 -20.63
CA ALA A 112 -7.78 -11.01 -20.02
C ALA A 112 -6.53 -10.16 -20.00
N ASP A 113 -6.57 -9.01 -20.68
CA ASP A 113 -5.47 -8.05 -20.71
C ASP A 113 -5.44 -7.19 -19.42
N ILE A 114 -5.12 -7.84 -18.30
CA ILE A 114 -4.96 -7.19 -16.99
C ILE A 114 -3.47 -6.91 -16.81
N ALA A 115 -3.11 -5.63 -16.75
CA ALA A 115 -1.72 -5.24 -16.53
C ALA A 115 -1.24 -5.57 -15.11
N GLY A 116 -0.03 -6.12 -15.02
CA GLY A 116 0.71 -6.37 -13.78
C GLY A 116 1.18 -5.08 -13.08
N VAL A 117 2.00 -5.23 -12.06
CA VAL A 117 2.48 -4.16 -11.17
C VAL A 117 3.50 -3.25 -11.87
N ASP A 118 4.56 -3.82 -12.45
CA ASP A 118 5.64 -3.09 -13.15
C ASP A 118 5.66 -3.37 -14.66
N ALA A 119 4.46 -3.57 -15.24
CA ALA A 119 4.17 -4.02 -16.61
C ALA A 119 4.24 -5.55 -16.82
N GLY A 120 3.70 -6.01 -17.95
CA GLY A 120 3.48 -7.42 -18.23
C GLY A 120 2.11 -7.90 -17.74
N GLN A 121 1.85 -9.19 -17.87
CA GLN A 121 0.63 -9.83 -17.43
C GLN A 121 0.94 -10.64 -16.15
N PRO A 122 0.18 -10.44 -15.06
CA PRO A 122 0.34 -11.23 -13.85
C PRO A 122 -0.04 -12.68 -14.12
N SER A 123 0.53 -13.60 -13.36
CA SER A 123 0.12 -15.00 -13.39
C SER A 123 -1.26 -15.15 -12.75
N VAL A 124 -2.17 -15.85 -13.44
CA VAL A 124 -3.51 -16.15 -12.93
C VAL A 124 -3.57 -17.61 -12.50
N THR A 125 -4.17 -17.88 -11.35
CA THR A 125 -4.48 -19.24 -10.91
C THR A 125 -5.93 -19.28 -10.45
N VAL A 126 -6.66 -20.31 -10.87
CA VAL A 126 -8.08 -20.48 -10.57
C VAL A 126 -8.29 -21.81 -9.86
N TRP A 127 -9.02 -21.82 -8.75
CA TRP A 127 -9.39 -23.06 -8.06
C TRP A 127 -10.70 -22.92 -7.28
N THR A 128 -11.37 -24.06 -7.09
CA THR A 128 -12.60 -24.12 -6.30
C THR A 128 -12.31 -23.99 -4.82
N GLN A 129 -13.12 -23.21 -4.10
CA GLN A 129 -13.13 -23.29 -2.66
C GLN A 129 -13.76 -24.63 -2.23
N PRO A 130 -13.21 -25.32 -1.21
CA PRO A 130 -13.84 -26.52 -0.67
C PRO A 130 -15.10 -26.11 0.13
N SER A 131 -16.17 -25.81 -0.58
CA SER A 131 -17.51 -25.62 -0.04
C SER A 131 -18.49 -26.45 -0.85
N GLU A 132 -19.54 -26.94 -0.18
CA GLU A 132 -20.51 -27.84 -0.77
C GLU A 132 -21.12 -27.20 -2.02
N LEU A 133 -21.09 -27.93 -3.15
CA LEU A 133 -21.81 -27.55 -4.36
C LEU A 133 -23.25 -27.22 -3.95
N GLY A 134 -23.65 -25.95 -4.13
CA GLY A 134 -25.03 -25.57 -3.95
C GLY A 134 -25.88 -26.43 -4.89
N ALA A 135 -27.07 -26.84 -4.43
CA ALA A 135 -28.00 -27.66 -5.22
C ALA A 135 -28.38 -27.05 -6.60
N SER A 136 -28.00 -25.79 -6.83
CA SER A 136 -28.18 -25.00 -8.05
C SER A 136 -27.08 -25.15 -9.11
N GLY A 137 -26.00 -25.91 -8.85
CA GLY A 137 -24.86 -26.01 -9.79
C GLY A 137 -23.91 -24.79 -9.78
N ILE A 138 -24.21 -23.81 -8.93
CA ILE A 138 -23.36 -22.65 -8.64
C ILE A 138 -22.26 -23.09 -7.67
N ARG A 139 -21.02 -22.69 -7.96
CA ARG A 139 -19.82 -23.01 -7.16
C ARG A 139 -19.06 -21.74 -6.79
N MET A 140 -18.35 -21.81 -5.68
CA MET A 140 -17.42 -20.75 -5.26
C MET A 140 -16.04 -21.04 -5.81
N VAL A 141 -15.50 -20.10 -6.59
CA VAL A 141 -14.18 -20.18 -7.20
C VAL A 141 -13.35 -19.00 -6.73
N ILE A 142 -12.08 -19.26 -6.42
CA ILE A 142 -11.09 -18.24 -6.12
C ILE A 142 -10.24 -18.07 -7.37
N VAL A 143 -10.18 -16.82 -7.84
CA VAL A 143 -9.25 -16.38 -8.88
C VAL A 143 -8.17 -15.56 -8.20
N GLU A 144 -6.92 -15.96 -8.39
CA GLU A 144 -5.76 -15.32 -7.79
C GLU A 144 -4.82 -14.80 -8.88
N LEU A 145 -4.52 -13.51 -8.81
CA LEU A 145 -3.44 -12.87 -9.54
C LEU A 145 -2.20 -12.87 -8.66
N ASN A 146 -1.08 -13.33 -9.21
CA ASN A 146 0.23 -13.19 -8.59
C ASN A 146 1.17 -12.45 -9.55
N ASP A 147 1.89 -11.49 -9.00
CA ASP A 147 2.94 -10.75 -9.69
C ASP A 147 4.11 -10.46 -8.73
N GLY A 148 5.27 -10.14 -9.29
CA GLY A 148 6.50 -9.95 -8.51
C GLY A 148 7.35 -8.78 -9.02
N THR A 149 7.95 -8.05 -8.09
CA THR A 149 8.94 -7.00 -8.42
C THR A 149 10.20 -7.18 -7.57
N ASP A 150 11.29 -6.50 -7.92
CA ASP A 150 12.45 -6.41 -7.02
C ASP A 150 12.03 -5.82 -5.66
N ALA A 151 12.65 -6.26 -4.57
CA ALA A 151 12.25 -5.88 -3.21
C ALA A 151 12.41 -4.38 -2.90
N GLY A 152 13.36 -3.71 -3.57
CA GLY A 152 13.72 -2.34 -3.28
C GLY A 152 14.08 -2.15 -1.80
N LEU A 153 13.48 -1.15 -1.15
CA LEU A 153 13.70 -0.80 0.26
C LEU A 153 12.52 -1.15 1.17
N ASP A 154 11.50 -1.83 0.67
CA ASP A 154 10.38 -2.26 1.50
C ASP A 154 10.79 -3.49 2.31
N ILE A 155 10.90 -3.30 3.62
CA ILE A 155 11.34 -4.32 4.57
C ILE A 155 10.43 -5.57 4.60
N ARG A 156 9.23 -5.51 4.02
CA ARG A 156 8.32 -6.66 3.91
C ARG A 156 8.73 -7.66 2.81
N CYS A 157 9.69 -7.26 1.97
CA CYS A 157 10.13 -8.01 0.79
C CYS A 157 11.57 -8.55 0.91
N HIS A 158 12.16 -8.49 2.10
CA HIS A 158 13.47 -9.04 2.47
C HIS A 158 13.31 -10.09 3.56
#